data_AF-A0A380RDT1-F1
#
_entry.id   AF-A0A380RDT1-F1
#
_cell.length_a   1.000
_cell.length_b   1.000
_cell.length_c   1.000
_cell.angle_alpha   90.00
_cell.angle_beta   90.00
_cell.angle_gamma   90.00
#
_symmetry.space_group_name_H-M   'P 1'
#
loop_
_entity.id
_entity.type
_entity.pdbx_description
1 polymer ?
#
loop_
_entity_poly.entity_id
_entity_poly.type
_entity_poly.pdbx_seq_one_letter_code
_entity_poly.pdbx_strand_id
1 'polypeptide(L)'
;MASGGFHGGSTHSGSFHSSGGGSFSGGGGGSGGSFHSSGGGYYGGGGSGSSTWLIFAWGPMFMIMLATFDDPIIWGFNYLSTFIFWISGIILYIVYRQSERTQVIAEIKRDCHHRILGYVWHGDAPSGKKDTDNKTWAGTPYSYRIVFYDKEFGEENALKVKELIDRTPKIIWWSYKVWIFFYVIGIVAAFCLYELVIPFFENAIMSDAAFYFYDHLVFYFPAIVCALSAITALVFVFVKDSLLYECALRIVQDNNATEKRVRTETSIADRLSEKWYYNICKNCGANADFSQRFCNKCGSSLEVHSFGGGSYSGFHRITSGSKEK
;
A
#
# COMPACT_ATOMS: atom_id res chain seq x y z
N MET A 1 -32.77 -44.48 34.22
CA MET A 1 -31.97 -44.03 35.37
C MET A 1 -30.98 -45.12 35.71
N ALA A 2 -29.76 -44.74 36.11
CA ALA A 2 -28.55 -45.54 36.33
C ALA A 2 -27.87 -46.05 35.03
N SER A 3 -26.74 -45.52 34.55
CA SER A 3 -25.41 -45.22 35.11
C SER A 3 -24.44 -46.40 34.98
N GLY A 4 -23.32 -46.16 34.29
CA GLY A 4 -22.16 -47.05 34.32
C GLY A 4 -21.20 -46.79 33.17
N GLY A 5 -20.28 -45.83 33.33
CA GLY A 5 -19.19 -45.59 32.39
C GLY A 5 -17.98 -45.04 33.14
N PHE A 6 -16.99 -45.89 33.34
CA PHE A 6 -15.83 -45.75 34.21
C PHE A 6 -14.76 -44.76 33.71
N HIS A 7 -13.93 -44.34 34.67
CA HIS A 7 -12.77 -43.46 34.60
C HIS A 7 -11.53 -44.01 33.87
N GLY A 8 -10.64 -43.08 33.47
CA GLY A 8 -9.18 -43.22 33.48
C GLY A 8 -8.56 -43.72 32.17
N GLY A 9 -7.44 -43.21 31.64
CA GLY A 9 -6.47 -42.24 32.13
C GLY A 9 -5.24 -42.23 31.20
N SER A 10 -4.29 -41.34 31.51
CA SER A 10 -2.85 -41.38 31.19
C SER A 10 -2.36 -41.30 29.74
N THR A 11 -1.90 -40.08 29.43
CA THR A 11 -0.59 -39.72 28.84
C THR A 11 0.43 -40.84 28.62
N HIS A 12 1.02 -40.88 27.42
CA HIS A 12 2.42 -41.32 27.21
C HIS A 12 3.12 -40.47 26.14
N SER A 13 4.24 -39.89 26.54
CA SER A 13 5.32 -39.31 25.75
C SER A 13 6.16 -40.39 25.09
N GLY A 14 6.69 -40.13 23.89
CA GLY A 14 7.68 -41.00 23.25
C GLY A 14 8.31 -40.37 22.03
N SER A 15 9.35 -39.56 22.24
CA SER A 15 10.33 -39.19 21.22
C SER A 15 11.20 -40.40 20.89
N PHE A 16 11.40 -40.70 19.60
CA PHE A 16 12.54 -41.49 19.14
C PHE A 16 13.10 -40.92 17.84
N HIS A 17 14.41 -40.68 17.89
CA HIS A 17 15.28 -40.34 16.77
C HIS A 17 15.41 -41.52 15.80
N SER A 18 15.56 -41.23 14.51
CA SER A 18 16.24 -42.15 13.60
C SER A 18 17.23 -41.37 12.74
N SER A 19 18.50 -41.57 13.06
CA SER A 19 19.65 -41.33 12.22
C SER A 19 19.95 -42.61 11.44
N GLY A 20 20.19 -42.49 10.13
CA GLY A 20 20.58 -43.64 9.30
C GLY A 20 20.97 -43.17 7.91
N GLY A 21 22.28 -43.20 7.63
CA GLY A 21 22.90 -42.70 6.41
C GLY A 21 22.77 -43.62 5.20
N GLY A 22 23.41 -43.20 4.10
CA GLY A 22 23.52 -44.00 2.89
C GLY A 22 23.93 -43.17 1.69
N SER A 23 25.22 -42.87 1.60
CA SER A 23 25.89 -42.34 0.41
C SER A 23 25.70 -43.27 -0.79
N PHE A 24 25.34 -42.76 -1.97
CA PHE A 24 25.83 -43.28 -3.24
C PHE A 24 26.07 -42.16 -4.26
N SER A 25 27.31 -42.15 -4.72
CA SER A 25 27.89 -41.46 -5.85
C SER A 25 27.31 -41.94 -7.19
N GLY A 26 27.15 -41.01 -8.14
CA GLY A 26 26.89 -41.32 -9.54
C GLY A 26 26.74 -40.04 -10.35
N GLY A 27 27.85 -39.50 -10.81
CA GLY A 27 27.89 -38.33 -11.70
C GLY A 27 27.56 -38.69 -13.15
N GLY A 28 27.31 -37.65 -13.95
CA GLY A 28 27.34 -37.77 -15.42
C GLY A 28 26.41 -36.82 -16.15
N GLY A 29 26.90 -35.59 -16.38
CA GLY A 29 26.83 -34.83 -17.64
C GLY A 29 25.50 -34.68 -18.39
N GLY A 30 25.13 -33.43 -18.69
CA GLY A 30 24.27 -33.15 -19.84
C GLY A 30 23.43 -31.89 -19.74
N SER A 31 24.09 -30.74 -19.94
CA SER A 31 23.58 -29.61 -20.75
C SER A 31 22.05 -29.45 -20.89
N GLY A 32 21.47 -28.54 -20.10
CA GLY A 32 20.10 -28.06 -20.27
C GLY A 32 20.02 -26.62 -19.79
N GLY A 33 20.15 -25.68 -20.72
CA GLY A 33 20.28 -24.23 -20.53
C GLY A 33 19.47 -23.63 -19.38
N SER A 34 20.18 -23.25 -18.33
CA SER A 34 19.74 -22.24 -17.37
C SER A 34 19.61 -20.91 -18.12
N PHE A 35 18.40 -20.57 -18.55
CA PHE A 35 18.03 -19.19 -18.83
C PHE A 35 18.01 -18.43 -17.50
N HIS A 36 19.20 -18.10 -17.01
CA HIS A 36 19.40 -16.91 -16.21
C HIS A 36 19.10 -15.72 -17.13
N SER A 37 17.83 -15.34 -17.20
CA SER A 37 17.44 -14.01 -17.66
C SER A 37 17.96 -13.02 -16.62
N SER A 38 19.20 -12.66 -16.83
CA SER A 38 19.78 -11.36 -16.51
C SER A 38 18.86 -10.26 -17.07
N GLY A 39 18.69 -9.18 -16.31
CA GLY A 39 18.12 -7.94 -16.85
C GLY A 39 16.74 -7.54 -16.32
N GLY A 40 16.49 -7.72 -15.03
CA GLY A 40 15.51 -6.92 -14.30
C GLY A 40 16.23 -6.07 -13.26
N GLY A 41 17.02 -5.10 -13.72
CA GLY A 41 17.65 -4.12 -12.83
C GLY A 41 16.56 -3.54 -11.94
N TYR A 42 16.69 -3.81 -10.63
CA TYR A 42 15.88 -3.16 -9.62
C TYR A 42 16.06 -1.65 -9.80
N TYR A 43 15.07 -1.02 -10.44
CA TYR A 43 14.69 0.36 -10.17
C TYR A 43 14.11 0.43 -8.74
N GLY A 44 14.87 -0.01 -7.75
CA GLY A 44 14.72 0.43 -6.37
C GLY A 44 15.46 1.75 -6.28
N GLY A 45 14.82 2.80 -6.80
CA GLY A 45 15.36 4.16 -6.89
C GLY A 45 16.10 4.54 -5.61
N GLY A 46 17.36 4.95 -5.67
CA GLY A 46 17.76 6.10 -6.47
C GLY A 46 17.26 7.35 -5.76
N GLY A 47 17.87 7.67 -4.61
CA GLY A 47 17.46 8.82 -3.81
C GLY A 47 18.18 9.06 -2.49
N SER A 48 19.28 8.37 -2.18
CA SER A 48 20.10 8.71 -0.99
C SER A 48 20.77 10.10 -1.10
N GLY A 49 20.68 10.77 -2.26
CA GLY A 49 21.13 12.14 -2.48
C GLY A 49 20.04 13.23 -2.32
N SER A 50 18.79 12.89 -2.03
CA SER A 50 17.68 13.86 -1.90
C SER A 50 17.63 14.51 -0.51
N SER A 51 17.93 13.74 0.54
CA SER A 51 17.82 14.21 1.93
C SER A 51 19.02 15.03 2.40
N THR A 52 20.17 14.94 1.74
CA THR A 52 21.36 15.76 2.03
C THR A 52 21.07 17.25 1.89
N TRP A 53 20.24 17.65 0.91
CA TRP A 53 19.89 19.06 0.71
C TRP A 53 19.13 19.67 1.89
N LEU A 54 18.31 18.87 2.59
CA LEU A 54 17.66 19.32 3.82
C LEU A 54 18.69 19.54 4.93
N ILE A 55 19.67 18.65 5.08
CA ILE A 55 20.76 18.83 6.06
C ILE A 55 21.57 20.10 5.74
N PHE A 56 21.85 20.38 4.46
CA PHE A 56 22.56 21.59 4.03
C PHE A 56 21.75 22.88 4.21
N ALA A 57 20.42 22.84 4.13
CA ALA A 57 19.58 24.00 4.45
C ALA A 57 19.43 24.25 5.96
N TRP A 58 19.57 23.19 6.75
CA TRP A 58 19.39 23.21 8.20
C TRP A 58 20.61 23.67 8.99
N GLY A 59 21.80 23.26 8.56
CA GLY A 59 23.05 23.69 9.19
C GLY A 59 23.15 25.21 9.30
N PRO A 60 22.93 25.98 8.21
CA PRO A 60 22.93 27.44 8.23
C PRO A 60 21.85 28.02 9.16
N MET A 61 20.62 27.50 9.16
CA MET A 61 19.57 27.99 10.09
C MET A 61 19.91 27.74 11.55
N PHE A 62 20.53 26.59 11.87
CA PHE A 62 21.01 26.31 13.21
C PHE A 62 22.19 27.22 13.60
N MET A 63 23.11 27.51 12.68
CA MET A 63 24.19 28.47 12.92
C MET A 63 23.66 29.90 13.09
N ILE A 64 22.63 30.30 12.34
CA ILE A 64 21.92 31.58 12.54
C ILE A 64 21.28 31.61 13.93
N MET A 65 20.64 30.51 14.36
CA MET A 65 20.09 30.39 15.71
C MET A 65 21.18 30.59 16.78
N LEU A 66 22.32 29.94 16.64
CA LEU A 66 23.45 30.12 17.56
C LEU A 66 23.99 31.56 17.53
N ALA A 67 24.12 32.15 16.33
CA ALA A 67 24.57 33.54 16.20
C ALA A 67 23.60 34.54 16.86
N THR A 68 22.28 34.28 16.84
CA THR A 68 21.30 35.13 17.54
C THR A 68 21.39 35.07 19.07
N PHE A 69 22.11 34.09 19.65
CA PHE A 69 22.37 34.08 21.10
C PHE A 69 23.44 35.10 21.50
N ASP A 70 24.44 35.30 20.65
CA ASP A 70 25.58 36.17 20.93
C ASP A 70 25.28 37.62 20.52
N ASP A 71 24.59 37.83 19.40
CA ASP A 71 24.11 39.15 18.95
C ASP A 71 22.62 39.08 18.57
N PRO A 72 21.72 39.81 19.28
CA PRO A 72 20.27 39.69 19.09
C PRO A 72 19.75 40.34 17.79
N ILE A 73 20.62 40.89 16.93
CA ILE A 73 20.22 41.74 15.80
C ILE A 73 20.68 41.11 14.49
N ILE A 74 20.02 40.02 14.11
CA ILE A 74 19.93 39.63 12.70
C ILE A 74 18.59 40.16 12.20
N TRP A 75 18.60 40.96 11.13
CA TRP A 75 17.39 41.62 10.62
C TRP A 75 16.25 40.63 10.40
N GLY A 76 15.10 40.89 11.03
CA GLY A 76 13.91 40.04 10.96
C GLY A 76 13.96 38.74 11.78
N PHE A 77 15.03 38.49 12.54
CA PHE A 77 15.17 37.29 13.36
C PHE A 77 15.53 37.66 14.80
N ASN A 78 14.68 37.25 15.72
CA ASN A 78 15.01 37.12 17.13
C ASN A 78 15.00 35.65 17.56
N TYR A 79 15.49 35.37 18.76
CA TYR A 79 15.55 34.02 19.30
C TYR A 79 14.22 33.24 19.17
N LEU A 80 13.09 33.87 19.51
CA LEU A 80 11.77 33.22 19.46
C LEU A 80 11.36 32.87 18.03
N SER A 81 11.48 33.81 17.09
CA SER A 81 11.15 33.59 15.68
C SER A 81 12.05 32.51 15.05
N THR A 82 13.36 32.55 15.32
CA THR A 82 14.31 31.54 14.85
C THR A 82 13.99 30.15 15.40
N PHE A 83 13.64 30.07 16.69
CA PHE A 83 13.21 28.82 17.31
C PHE A 83 11.93 28.27 16.65
N ILE A 84 10.94 29.13 16.37
CA ILE A 84 9.70 28.74 15.68
C ILE A 84 10.02 28.19 14.28
N PHE A 85 10.87 28.87 13.50
CA PHE A 85 11.30 28.36 12.20
C PHE A 85 11.99 27.00 12.33
N TRP A 86 12.91 26.86 13.29
CA TRP A 86 13.63 25.60 13.52
C TRP A 86 12.68 24.44 13.82
N ILE A 87 11.73 24.60 14.76
CA ILE A 87 10.72 23.58 15.07
C ILE A 87 9.82 23.28 13.86
N SER A 88 9.39 24.31 13.15
CA SER A 88 8.58 24.17 11.93
C SER A 88 9.31 23.37 10.86
N GLY A 89 10.61 23.61 10.73
CA GLY A 89 11.51 22.77 9.95
C GLY A 89 11.39 21.31 10.39
N ILE A 90 11.52 20.99 11.69
CA ILE A 90 11.62 19.59 12.19
C ILE A 90 10.36 18.86 11.76
N ILE A 91 9.22 19.52 11.96
CA ILE A 91 7.91 19.00 11.57
C ILE A 91 7.87 18.72 10.06
N LEU A 92 8.34 19.66 9.22
CA LEU A 92 8.40 19.45 7.77
C LEU A 92 9.37 18.34 7.35
N TYR A 93 10.46 18.13 8.09
CA TYR A 93 11.36 17.01 7.86
C TYR A 93 10.70 15.66 8.17
N ILE A 94 9.91 15.58 9.24
CA ILE A 94 9.09 14.40 9.55
C ILE A 94 8.06 14.16 8.44
N VAL A 95 7.37 15.21 7.99
CA VAL A 95 6.43 15.17 6.86
C VAL A 95 7.11 14.68 5.59
N TYR A 96 8.30 15.18 5.28
CA TYR A 96 9.10 14.74 4.13
C TYR A 96 9.35 13.23 4.20
N ARG A 97 9.88 12.72 5.32
CA ARG A 97 10.16 11.29 5.52
C ARG A 97 8.93 10.42 5.35
N GLN A 98 7.79 10.84 5.87
CA GLN A 98 6.54 10.11 5.72
C GLN A 98 6.01 10.17 4.27
N SER A 99 6.17 11.32 3.60
CA SER A 99 5.72 11.50 2.22
C SER A 99 6.46 10.64 1.20
N GLU A 100 7.73 10.29 1.43
CA GLU A 100 8.51 9.40 0.56
C GLU A 100 7.81 8.05 0.34
N ARG A 101 7.16 7.52 1.39
CA ARG A 101 6.41 6.25 1.35
C ARG A 101 5.22 6.26 0.40
N THR A 102 4.78 7.46 0.03
CA THR A 102 3.56 7.70 -0.74
C THR A 102 3.85 8.33 -2.11
N GLN A 103 5.12 8.38 -2.54
CA GLN A 103 5.50 9.00 -3.81
C GLN A 103 4.86 8.29 -5.03
N VAL A 104 4.67 6.98 -4.95
CA VAL A 104 3.99 6.17 -5.99
C VAL A 104 2.58 6.68 -6.29
N ILE A 105 1.94 7.36 -5.33
CA ILE A 105 0.60 7.96 -5.52
C ILE A 105 0.63 9.08 -6.57
N ALA A 106 1.74 9.80 -6.69
CA ALA A 106 1.88 10.83 -7.72
C ALA A 106 1.88 10.23 -9.13
N GLU A 107 2.38 8.99 -9.28
CA GLU A 107 2.35 8.24 -10.54
C GLU A 107 0.93 7.74 -10.84
N ILE A 108 0.25 7.15 -9.85
CA ILE A 108 -1.17 6.73 -9.97
C ILE A 108 -2.07 7.88 -10.42
N LYS A 109 -1.81 9.09 -9.93
CA LYS A 109 -2.56 10.29 -10.30
C LYS A 109 -2.36 10.69 -11.76
N ARG A 110 -1.18 10.43 -12.34
CA ARG A 110 -0.86 10.78 -13.73
C ARG A 110 -1.36 9.71 -14.69
N ASP A 111 -1.02 8.45 -14.43
CA ASP A 111 -1.29 7.34 -15.34
C ASP A 111 -1.76 6.09 -14.57
N CYS A 112 -2.99 5.65 -14.84
CA CYS A 112 -3.54 4.42 -14.24
C CYS A 112 -3.42 3.20 -15.16
N HIS A 113 -2.99 3.40 -16.41
CA HIS A 113 -3.02 2.37 -17.46
C HIS A 113 -1.69 1.67 -17.72
N HIS A 114 -0.61 2.13 -17.09
CA HIS A 114 0.70 1.51 -17.18
C HIS A 114 1.02 0.74 -15.90
N ARG A 115 1.79 -0.34 -15.99
CA ARG A 115 2.24 -1.11 -14.82
C ARG A 115 2.96 -0.18 -13.85
N ILE A 116 2.30 0.13 -12.74
CA ILE A 116 2.86 0.96 -11.69
C ILE A 116 3.81 0.09 -10.88
N LEU A 117 5.10 0.32 -11.06
CA LEU A 117 6.15 -0.41 -10.36
C LEU A 117 6.34 0.23 -8.98
N GLY A 118 5.51 -0.17 -8.02
CA GLY A 118 5.65 0.36 -6.66
C GLY A 118 4.63 -0.18 -5.67
N TYR A 119 4.78 0.28 -4.43
CA TYR A 119 3.86 0.03 -3.34
C TYR A 119 3.78 1.25 -2.42
N VAL A 120 2.66 1.42 -1.73
CA VAL A 120 2.54 2.34 -0.59
C VAL A 120 2.59 1.53 0.69
N TRP A 121 3.23 2.04 1.74
CA TRP A 121 3.32 1.32 3.02
C TRP A 121 3.37 2.25 4.24
N HIS A 122 2.90 1.73 5.37
CA HIS A 122 3.03 2.32 6.70
C HIS A 122 3.24 1.24 7.77
N GLY A 123 4.04 1.55 8.80
CA GLY A 123 4.45 0.61 9.86
C GLY A 123 5.80 -0.05 9.57
N ASP A 124 6.34 -0.85 10.49
CA ASP A 124 7.54 -1.64 10.20
C ASP A 124 7.23 -2.65 9.10
N ALA A 125 8.10 -2.75 8.08
CA ALA A 125 8.00 -3.83 7.10
C ALA A 125 7.90 -5.14 7.91
N PRO A 126 6.93 -6.03 7.64
CA PRO A 126 6.67 -7.17 8.49
C PRO A 126 7.96 -7.98 8.60
N SER A 127 8.63 -7.84 9.74
CA SER A 127 10.03 -8.23 9.99
C SER A 127 10.25 -9.75 10.02
N GLY A 128 9.29 -10.52 9.50
CA GLY A 128 9.35 -11.98 9.39
C GLY A 128 8.69 -12.55 8.14
N LYS A 129 8.11 -11.75 7.24
CA LYS A 129 7.64 -12.23 5.94
C LYS A 129 8.56 -11.66 4.87
N LYS A 130 9.39 -12.56 4.32
CA LYS A 130 10.29 -12.32 3.19
C LYS A 130 9.70 -11.28 2.23
N ASP A 131 10.55 -10.38 1.72
CA ASP A 131 10.33 -9.44 0.61
C ASP A 131 9.81 -10.08 -0.71
N THR A 132 9.39 -11.34 -0.65
CA THR A 132 8.75 -12.11 -1.70
C THR A 132 7.22 -11.97 -1.70
N ASP A 133 6.60 -11.41 -0.65
CA ASP A 133 5.14 -11.25 -0.63
C ASP A 133 4.74 -10.03 -1.47
N ASN A 134 4.45 -10.29 -2.74
CA ASN A 134 3.98 -9.32 -3.73
C ASN A 134 2.52 -8.90 -3.51
N LYS A 135 1.93 -9.24 -2.35
CA LYS A 135 0.51 -9.04 -2.06
C LYS A 135 0.28 -7.81 -1.17
N THR A 136 -0.87 -7.20 -1.40
CA THR A 136 -1.44 -6.15 -0.55
C THR A 136 -1.89 -6.73 0.80
N TRP A 137 -1.59 -6.04 1.90
CA TRP A 137 -2.00 -6.45 3.25
C TRP A 137 -2.28 -5.24 4.15
N ALA A 138 -3.08 -5.46 5.19
CA ALA A 138 -3.39 -4.49 6.24
C ALA A 138 -3.42 -5.24 7.59
N GLY A 139 -2.65 -4.76 8.56
CA GLY A 139 -2.46 -5.36 9.87
C GLY A 139 -2.81 -4.40 11.01
N THR A 140 -2.70 -4.89 12.24
CA THR A 140 -3.11 -4.15 13.44
C THR A 140 -1.91 -3.62 14.24
N PRO A 141 -1.95 -2.38 14.74
CA PRO A 141 -2.83 -1.26 14.38
C PRO A 141 -2.16 -0.31 13.36
N TYR A 142 -2.86 0.03 12.27
CA TYR A 142 -2.46 1.01 11.24
C TYR A 142 -1.26 0.65 10.37
N SER A 143 -0.80 -0.60 10.39
CA SER A 143 0.22 -1.07 9.47
C SER A 143 -0.43 -1.55 8.17
N TYR A 144 0.06 -1.10 7.02
CA TYR A 144 -0.49 -1.49 5.73
C TYR A 144 0.57 -1.48 4.64
N ARG A 145 0.29 -2.24 3.58
CA ARG A 145 1.03 -2.21 2.31
C ARG A 145 0.05 -2.41 1.17
N ILE A 146 -0.01 -1.47 0.24
CA ILE A 146 -0.78 -1.61 -1.01
C ILE A 146 0.21 -1.81 -2.15
N VAL A 147 0.14 -2.97 -2.81
CA VAL A 147 1.03 -3.35 -3.90
C VAL A 147 0.32 -3.16 -5.24
N PHE A 148 0.98 -2.48 -6.19
CA PHE A 148 0.42 -2.20 -7.53
C PHE A 148 1.04 -3.04 -8.65
N TYR A 149 2.16 -3.72 -8.39
CA TYR A 149 2.82 -4.60 -9.36
C TYR A 149 2.38 -6.06 -9.25
N ASP A 150 1.39 -6.36 -8.41
CA ASP A 150 0.78 -7.68 -8.33
C ASP A 150 0.14 -8.04 -9.69
N LYS A 151 0.44 -9.24 -10.20
CA LYS A 151 -0.06 -9.69 -11.50
C LYS A 151 -1.57 -9.91 -11.51
N GLU A 152 -2.15 -10.28 -10.37
CA GLU A 152 -3.56 -10.62 -10.26
C GLU A 152 -4.41 -9.40 -9.90
N PHE A 153 -3.94 -8.59 -8.94
CA PHE A 153 -4.74 -7.51 -8.34
C PHE A 153 -4.11 -6.12 -8.48
N GLY A 154 -2.92 -5.99 -9.07
CA GLY A 154 -2.16 -4.73 -9.04
C GLY A 154 -2.89 -3.55 -9.69
N GLU A 155 -3.48 -3.77 -10.86
CA GLU A 155 -4.25 -2.76 -11.59
C GLU A 155 -5.54 -2.38 -10.85
N GLU A 156 -6.25 -3.35 -10.28
CA GLU A 156 -7.47 -3.11 -9.50
C GLU A 156 -7.17 -2.33 -8.21
N ASN A 157 -6.06 -2.67 -7.53
CA ASN A 157 -5.58 -1.94 -6.35
C ASN A 157 -5.27 -0.48 -6.70
N ALA A 158 -4.62 -0.23 -7.84
CA ALA A 158 -4.30 1.13 -8.30
C ALA A 158 -5.57 1.93 -8.61
N LEU A 159 -6.57 1.32 -9.26
CA LEU A 159 -7.86 1.95 -9.54
C LEU A 159 -8.60 2.34 -8.25
N LYS A 160 -8.64 1.47 -7.24
CA LYS A 160 -9.28 1.78 -5.95
C LYS A 160 -8.58 2.91 -5.20
N VAL A 161 -7.24 2.96 -5.24
CA VAL A 161 -6.48 4.09 -4.67
C VAL A 161 -6.73 5.38 -5.46
N LYS A 162 -6.84 5.31 -6.78
CA LYS A 162 -7.20 6.46 -7.62
C LYS A 162 -8.60 7.00 -7.28
N GLU A 163 -9.58 6.12 -7.15
CA GLU A 163 -10.95 6.47 -6.75
C GLU A 163 -10.99 7.15 -5.37
N LEU A 164 -10.17 6.68 -4.42
CA LEU A 164 -10.01 7.34 -3.12
C LEU A 164 -9.46 8.77 -3.28
N ILE A 165 -8.43 8.96 -4.09
CA ILE A 165 -7.80 10.27 -4.35
C ILE A 165 -8.80 11.23 -4.99
N ASP A 166 -9.57 10.74 -5.97
CA ASP A 166 -10.55 11.55 -6.70
C ASP A 166 -11.73 11.98 -5.83
N ARG A 167 -12.11 11.16 -4.83
CA ARG A 167 -13.19 11.47 -3.87
C ARG A 167 -12.78 12.39 -2.73
N THR A 168 -11.50 12.56 -2.48
CA THR A 168 -11.00 13.30 -1.32
C THR A 168 -10.44 14.67 -1.71
N PRO A 169 -10.45 15.67 -0.81
CA PRO A 169 -9.97 17.01 -1.13
C PRO A 169 -8.54 17.00 -1.67
N LYS A 170 -8.33 17.65 -2.83
CA LYS A 170 -7.03 17.67 -3.54
C LYS A 170 -5.87 18.20 -2.68
N ILE A 171 -6.16 19.04 -1.69
CA ILE A 171 -5.18 19.62 -0.77
C ILE A 171 -4.44 18.57 0.08
N ILE A 172 -5.13 17.48 0.44
CA ILE A 172 -4.55 16.37 1.22
C ILE A 172 -3.45 15.65 0.41
N TRP A 173 -3.57 15.67 -0.92
CA TRP A 173 -2.66 15.02 -1.85
C TRP A 173 -1.60 15.96 -2.43
N TRP A 174 -1.45 17.16 -1.87
CA TRP A 174 -0.36 18.03 -2.28
C TRP A 174 0.98 17.39 -1.95
N SER A 175 1.94 17.59 -2.86
CA SER A 175 3.31 17.13 -2.63
C SER A 175 3.91 17.87 -1.44
N TYR A 176 4.70 17.19 -0.61
CA TYR A 176 5.48 17.82 0.46
C TYR A 176 6.32 19.01 -0.04
N LYS A 177 6.72 19.00 -1.32
CA LYS A 177 7.46 20.08 -1.98
C LYS A 177 6.70 21.42 -1.94
N VAL A 178 5.38 21.39 -2.01
CA VAL A 178 4.53 22.58 -1.91
C VAL A 178 4.62 23.19 -0.51
N TRP A 179 4.62 22.35 0.53
CA TRP A 179 4.77 22.80 1.92
C TRP A 179 6.15 23.36 2.22
N ILE A 180 7.21 22.72 1.71
CA ILE A 180 8.58 23.25 1.78
C ILE A 180 8.68 24.60 1.07
N PHE A 181 8.03 24.76 -0.10
CA PHE A 181 8.01 26.02 -0.83
C PHE A 181 7.41 27.16 -0.01
N PHE A 182 6.25 26.95 0.63
CA PHE A 182 5.66 27.95 1.53
C PHE A 182 6.57 28.29 2.71
N TYR A 183 7.24 27.28 3.27
CA TYR A 183 8.19 27.48 4.36
C TYR A 183 9.39 28.34 3.95
N VAL A 184 9.98 28.08 2.78
CA VAL A 184 11.09 28.88 2.24
C VAL A 184 10.64 30.32 1.97
N ILE A 185 9.46 30.50 1.38
CA ILE A 185 8.88 31.85 1.19
C ILE A 185 8.71 32.56 2.53
N GLY A 186 8.23 31.87 3.57
CA GLY A 186 8.06 32.48 4.89
C GLY A 186 9.39 32.90 5.53
N ILE A 187 10.47 32.13 5.34
CA ILE A 187 11.82 32.55 5.77
C ILE A 187 12.27 33.81 5.02
N VAL A 188 12.13 33.83 3.69
CA VAL A 188 12.50 35.01 2.89
C VAL A 188 11.65 36.22 3.26
N ALA A 189 10.35 36.01 3.50
CA ALA A 189 9.44 37.05 3.94
C ALA A 189 9.82 37.60 5.32
N ALA A 190 10.39 36.81 6.22
CA ALA A 190 10.88 37.31 7.51
C ALA A 190 11.94 38.41 7.36
N PHE A 191 12.82 38.30 6.36
CA PHE A 191 13.85 39.32 6.08
C PHE A 191 13.28 40.61 5.48
N CYS A 192 12.23 40.52 4.65
CA CYS A 192 11.75 41.66 3.87
C CYS A 192 10.49 42.30 4.42
N LEU A 193 9.60 41.53 5.06
CA LEU A 193 8.26 41.98 5.41
C LEU A 193 8.31 43.08 6.47
N TYR A 194 9.17 42.94 7.48
CA TYR A 194 9.30 43.92 8.55
C TYR A 194 9.69 45.30 7.99
N GLU A 195 10.82 45.37 7.29
CA GLU A 195 11.34 46.62 6.69
C GLU A 195 10.38 47.24 5.66
N LEU A 196 9.60 46.41 4.95
CA LEU A 196 8.67 46.90 3.94
C LEU A 196 7.37 47.43 4.54
N VAL A 197 6.90 46.84 5.65
CA VAL A 197 5.57 47.10 6.20
C VAL A 197 5.60 48.08 7.37
N ILE A 198 6.65 48.09 8.19
CA ILE A 198 6.74 48.99 9.35
C ILE A 198 6.67 50.48 8.98
N PRO A 199 7.36 50.97 7.93
CA PRO A 199 7.28 52.38 7.55
C PRO A 199 5.86 52.84 7.21
N PHE A 200 5.00 51.95 6.73
CA PHE A 200 3.59 52.27 6.50
C PHE A 200 2.86 52.55 7.82
N PHE A 201 3.11 51.74 8.85
CA PHE A 201 2.50 51.92 10.17
C PHE A 201 3.10 53.11 10.93
N GLU A 202 4.39 53.39 10.78
CA GLU A 202 5.02 54.58 11.37
C GLU A 202 4.41 55.90 10.86
N ASN A 203 4.01 55.94 9.59
CA ASN A 203 3.39 57.11 8.98
C ASN A 203 1.87 57.21 9.22
N ALA A 204 1.25 56.19 9.81
CA ALA A 204 -0.17 56.17 10.07
C ALA A 204 -0.48 56.74 11.47
N ILE A 205 -1.53 57.55 11.57
CA ILE A 205 -1.97 58.12 12.86
C ILE A 205 -2.61 57.00 13.69
N MET A 206 -1.88 56.48 14.67
CA MET A 206 -2.37 55.46 15.60
C MET A 206 -1.85 55.69 17.02
N SER A 207 -2.46 55.02 18.00
CA SER A 207 -1.96 55.03 19.39
C SER A 207 -0.71 54.16 19.54
N ASP A 208 0.14 54.48 20.51
CA ASP A 208 1.37 53.71 20.79
C ASP A 208 1.09 52.22 21.05
N ALA A 209 -0.02 51.91 21.73
CA ALA A 209 -0.42 50.52 21.98
C ALA A 209 -0.81 49.77 20.69
N ALA A 210 -1.45 50.45 19.75
CA ALA A 210 -1.78 49.88 18.45
C ALA A 210 -0.51 49.66 17.61
N PHE A 211 0.40 50.63 17.61
CA PHE A 211 1.69 50.52 16.92
C PHE A 211 2.50 49.34 17.45
N TYR A 212 2.64 49.21 18.78
CA TYR A 212 3.33 48.09 19.42
C TYR A 212 2.74 46.72 19.04
N PHE A 213 1.41 46.63 18.96
CA PHE A 213 0.74 45.41 18.51
C PHE A 213 1.08 45.07 17.06
N TYR A 214 1.00 46.03 16.14
CA TYR A 214 1.31 45.80 14.72
C TYR A 214 2.80 45.53 14.49
N ASP A 215 3.69 46.20 15.20
CA ASP A 215 5.12 45.96 15.15
C ASP A 215 5.45 44.49 15.48
N HIS A 216 4.94 44.00 16.61
CA HIS A 216 5.08 42.59 16.97
C HIS A 216 4.38 41.64 16.01
N LEU A 217 3.16 41.97 15.56
CA LEU A 217 2.44 41.12 14.63
C LEU A 217 3.22 40.97 13.33
N VAL A 218 3.64 42.07 12.71
CA VAL A 218 4.40 42.07 11.44
C VAL A 218 5.72 41.32 11.61
N PHE A 219 6.41 41.53 12.73
CA PHE A 219 7.66 40.84 13.04
C PHE A 219 7.47 39.31 13.13
N TYR A 220 6.48 38.83 13.88
CA TYR A 220 6.28 37.39 14.10
C TYR A 220 5.40 36.69 13.06
N PHE A 221 4.69 37.45 12.21
CA PHE A 221 3.72 36.89 11.27
C PHE A 221 4.31 35.81 10.35
N PRO A 222 5.48 35.99 9.71
CA PRO A 222 6.08 34.96 8.87
C PRO A 222 6.36 33.66 9.63
N ALA A 223 6.87 33.77 10.87
CA ALA A 223 7.16 32.62 11.71
C ALA A 223 5.88 31.87 12.10
N ILE A 224 4.82 32.59 12.48
CA ILE A 224 3.51 32.01 12.81
C ILE A 224 2.91 31.28 11.59
N VAL A 225 2.94 31.90 10.40
CA VAL A 225 2.43 31.30 9.17
C VAL A 225 3.21 30.02 8.83
N CYS A 226 4.54 30.04 8.96
CA CYS A 226 5.37 28.85 8.77
C CYS A 226 5.02 27.73 9.75
N ALA A 227 4.84 28.05 11.04
CA ALA A 227 4.44 27.06 12.04
C ALA A 227 3.08 26.44 11.74
N LEU A 228 2.07 27.26 11.43
CA LEU A 228 0.74 26.78 11.06
C LEU A 228 0.79 25.92 9.78
N SER A 229 1.61 26.30 8.80
CA SER A 229 1.79 25.51 7.57
C SER A 229 2.42 24.14 7.84
N ALA A 230 3.43 24.08 8.71
CA ALA A 230 4.11 22.84 9.09
C ALA A 230 3.17 21.91 9.86
N ILE A 231 2.42 22.44 10.83
CA ILE A 231 1.41 21.69 11.59
C ILE A 231 0.32 21.17 10.65
N THR A 232 -0.17 22.01 9.73
CA THR A 232 -1.20 21.61 8.76
C THR A 232 -0.69 20.49 7.84
N ALA A 233 0.56 20.60 7.36
CA ALA A 233 1.19 19.56 6.56
C ALA A 233 1.27 18.22 7.33
N LEU A 234 1.64 18.27 8.60
CA LEU A 234 1.70 17.09 9.47
C LEU A 234 0.32 16.44 9.65
N VAL A 235 -0.71 17.24 9.94
CA VAL A 235 -2.09 16.75 10.05
C VAL A 235 -2.54 16.06 8.75
N PHE A 236 -2.24 16.65 7.58
CA PHE A 236 -2.60 16.03 6.32
C PHE A 236 -1.89 14.71 6.05
N VAL A 237 -0.65 14.53 6.52
CA VAL A 237 0.01 13.22 6.44
C VAL A 237 -0.73 12.18 7.29
N PHE A 238 -1.11 12.51 8.52
CA PHE A 238 -1.88 11.58 9.37
C PHE A 238 -3.25 11.25 8.78
N VAL A 239 -3.96 12.25 8.27
CA VAL A 239 -5.26 12.04 7.59
C VAL A 239 -5.08 11.15 6.38
N LYS A 240 -4.06 11.40 5.56
CA LYS A 240 -3.73 10.60 4.38
C LYS A 240 -3.42 9.16 4.75
N ASP A 241 -2.61 8.92 5.78
CA ASP A 241 -2.29 7.56 6.24
C ASP A 241 -3.53 6.83 6.74
N SER A 242 -4.43 7.50 7.46
CA SER A 242 -5.70 6.91 7.90
C SER A 242 -6.58 6.51 6.71
N LEU A 243 -6.69 7.38 5.69
CA LEU A 243 -7.47 7.10 4.47
C LEU A 243 -6.88 5.93 3.69
N LEU A 244 -5.56 5.88 3.56
CA LEU A 244 -4.86 4.79 2.87
C LEU A 244 -4.97 3.47 3.63
N TYR A 245 -4.94 3.49 4.96
CA TYR A 245 -5.18 2.32 5.78
C TYR A 245 -6.59 1.75 5.57
N GLU A 246 -7.63 2.58 5.61
CA GLU A 246 -9.00 2.15 5.32
C GLU A 246 -9.14 1.59 3.90
N CYS A 247 -8.48 2.22 2.92
CA CYS A 247 -8.44 1.73 1.56
C CYS A 247 -7.74 0.37 1.46
N ALA A 248 -6.60 0.20 2.13
CA ALA A 248 -5.88 -1.07 2.19
C ALA A 248 -6.75 -2.18 2.79
N LEU A 249 -7.48 -1.91 3.88
CA LEU A 249 -8.42 -2.87 4.46
C LEU A 249 -9.48 -3.33 3.46
N ARG A 250 -10.10 -2.40 2.73
CA ARG A 250 -11.10 -2.72 1.70
C ARG A 250 -10.50 -3.55 0.57
N ILE A 251 -9.33 -3.15 0.08
CA ILE A 251 -8.61 -3.89 -0.96
C ILE A 251 -8.33 -5.33 -0.51
N VAL A 252 -7.82 -5.52 0.71
CA VAL A 252 -7.52 -6.85 1.25
C VAL A 252 -8.79 -7.70 1.36
N GLN A 253 -9.91 -7.13 1.81
CA GLN A 253 -11.18 -7.83 1.89
C GLN A 253 -11.67 -8.27 0.50
N ASP A 254 -11.59 -7.39 -0.49
CA ASP A 254 -12.01 -7.69 -1.86
C ASP A 254 -11.11 -8.74 -2.53
N ASN A 255 -9.79 -8.64 -2.35
CA ASN A 255 -8.85 -9.62 -2.91
C ASN A 255 -9.09 -11.01 -2.28
N ASN A 256 -9.29 -11.08 -0.97
CA ASN A 256 -9.63 -12.32 -0.28
C ASN A 256 -10.99 -12.90 -0.71
N ALA A 257 -11.98 -12.05 -0.96
CA ALA A 257 -13.30 -12.49 -1.45
C ALA A 257 -13.19 -13.04 -2.87
N THR A 258 -12.41 -12.40 -3.74
CA THR A 258 -12.16 -12.83 -5.12
C THR A 258 -11.38 -14.14 -5.15
N GLU A 259 -10.31 -14.27 -4.35
CA GLU A 259 -9.53 -15.51 -4.23
C GLU A 259 -10.41 -16.68 -3.75
N LYS A 260 -11.32 -16.45 -2.79
CA LYS A 260 -12.29 -17.46 -2.35
C LYS A 260 -13.26 -17.85 -3.46
N ARG A 261 -13.79 -16.88 -4.23
CA ARG A 261 -14.70 -17.15 -5.36
C ARG A 261 -14.03 -18.00 -6.42
N VAL A 262 -12.83 -17.61 -6.85
CA VAL A 262 -12.04 -18.37 -7.84
C VAL A 262 -11.76 -19.78 -7.32
N ARG A 263 -11.38 -19.94 -6.05
CA ARG A 263 -11.16 -21.26 -5.43
C ARG A 263 -12.42 -22.12 -5.38
N THR A 264 -13.58 -21.52 -5.13
CA THR A 264 -14.86 -22.24 -5.15
C THR A 264 -15.22 -22.65 -6.58
N GLU A 265 -15.09 -21.75 -7.55
CA GLU A 265 -15.35 -22.02 -8.97
C GLU A 265 -14.43 -23.13 -9.52
N THR A 266 -13.14 -23.09 -9.21
CA THR A 266 -12.21 -24.17 -9.59
C THR A 266 -12.57 -25.48 -8.92
N SER A 267 -12.89 -25.48 -7.62
CA SER A 267 -13.32 -26.70 -6.92
C SER A 267 -14.61 -27.31 -7.50
N ILE A 268 -15.54 -26.47 -7.96
CA ILE A 268 -16.77 -26.91 -8.63
C ILE A 268 -16.44 -27.47 -10.01
N ALA A 269 -15.59 -26.78 -10.77
CA ALA A 269 -15.14 -27.22 -12.09
C ALA A 269 -14.39 -28.57 -12.03
N ASP A 270 -13.51 -28.75 -11.05
CA ASP A 270 -12.79 -30.00 -10.83
C ASP A 270 -13.75 -31.14 -10.51
N ARG A 271 -14.67 -30.94 -9.56
CA ARG A 271 -15.72 -31.92 -9.23
C ARG A 271 -16.63 -32.26 -10.41
N LEU A 272 -16.89 -31.30 -11.30
CA LEU A 272 -17.67 -31.54 -12.52
C LEU A 272 -16.86 -32.32 -13.56
N SER A 273 -15.56 -32.08 -13.67
CA SER A 273 -14.68 -32.77 -14.61
C SER A 273 -14.42 -34.24 -14.24
N GLU A 274 -14.59 -34.59 -12.96
CA GLU A 274 -14.51 -35.98 -12.48
C GLU A 274 -15.74 -36.82 -12.85
N LYS A 275 -16.90 -36.17 -13.03
CA LYS A 275 -18.16 -36.84 -13.35
C LYS A 275 -18.24 -37.22 -14.83
N TRP A 276 -18.87 -38.36 -15.07
CA TRP A 276 -19.11 -38.86 -16.41
C TRP A 276 -20.59 -38.75 -16.77
N TYR A 277 -20.85 -38.48 -18.04
CA TYR A 277 -22.19 -38.28 -18.59
C TYR A 277 -22.45 -39.20 -19.77
N TYR A 278 -23.68 -39.71 -19.91
CA TYR A 278 -24.07 -40.56 -21.03
C TYR A 278 -24.19 -39.75 -22.33
N ASN A 279 -23.65 -40.28 -23.44
CA ASN A 279 -23.81 -39.67 -24.77
C ASN A 279 -25.25 -39.82 -25.31
N ILE A 280 -25.99 -40.81 -24.80
CA ILE A 280 -27.37 -41.11 -25.19
C ILE A 280 -28.21 -41.22 -23.92
N CYS A 281 -29.31 -40.49 -23.87
CA CYS A 281 -30.22 -40.53 -22.73
C CYS A 281 -30.81 -41.93 -22.55
N LYS A 282 -30.60 -42.55 -21.38
CA LYS A 282 -31.16 -43.87 -21.06
C LYS A 282 -32.69 -43.90 -20.97
N ASN A 283 -33.33 -42.75 -20.70
CA ASN A 283 -34.79 -42.70 -20.53
C ASN A 283 -35.54 -42.54 -21.86
N CYS A 284 -35.02 -41.74 -22.81
CA CYS A 284 -35.72 -41.45 -24.07
C CYS A 284 -34.94 -41.71 -25.35
N GLY A 285 -33.68 -42.15 -25.26
CA GLY A 285 -32.82 -42.46 -26.41
C GLY A 285 -32.30 -41.26 -27.20
N ALA A 286 -32.56 -40.02 -26.75
CA ALA A 286 -32.06 -38.83 -27.44
C ALA A 286 -30.53 -38.67 -27.26
N ASN A 287 -29.85 -38.22 -28.31
CA ASN A 287 -28.44 -37.82 -28.22
C ASN A 287 -28.29 -36.61 -27.29
N ALA A 288 -27.32 -36.70 -26.39
CA ALA A 288 -26.90 -35.61 -25.53
C ALA A 288 -25.70 -34.89 -26.14
N ASP A 289 -25.70 -33.57 -26.06
CA ASP A 289 -24.52 -32.78 -26.40
C ASP A 289 -23.47 -32.88 -25.29
N PHE A 290 -22.19 -32.69 -25.63
CA PHE A 290 -21.04 -32.85 -24.73
C PHE A 290 -20.99 -31.82 -23.58
N SER A 291 -21.87 -30.82 -23.63
CA SER A 291 -22.03 -29.77 -22.61
C SER A 291 -23.23 -30.02 -21.69
N GLN A 292 -24.12 -30.97 -22.02
CA GLN A 292 -25.43 -31.11 -21.38
C GLN A 292 -25.41 -32.08 -20.19
N ARG A 293 -25.91 -31.62 -19.06
CA ARG A 293 -26.07 -32.43 -17.83
C ARG A 293 -27.41 -33.17 -17.77
N PHE A 294 -28.39 -32.67 -18.51
CA PHE A 294 -29.75 -33.17 -18.56
C PHE A 294 -30.16 -33.35 -20.02
N CYS A 295 -31.01 -34.33 -20.29
CA CYS A 295 -31.53 -34.53 -21.63
C CYS A 295 -32.51 -33.41 -22.01
N ASN A 296 -32.25 -32.69 -23.10
CA ASN A 296 -33.15 -31.63 -23.60
C ASN A 296 -34.56 -32.12 -23.98
N LYS A 297 -34.73 -33.43 -24.23
CA LYS A 297 -36.00 -34.00 -24.68
C LYS A 297 -36.91 -34.45 -23.53
N CYS A 298 -36.34 -35.03 -22.47
CA CYS A 298 -37.13 -35.59 -21.35
C CYS A 298 -36.73 -35.07 -19.96
N GLY A 299 -35.73 -34.18 -19.86
CA GLY A 299 -35.26 -33.60 -18.60
C GLY A 299 -34.50 -34.56 -17.68
N SER A 300 -34.31 -35.82 -18.07
CA SER A 300 -33.62 -36.81 -17.21
C SER A 300 -32.12 -36.52 -17.11
N SER A 301 -31.55 -36.73 -15.91
CA SER A 301 -30.11 -36.59 -15.66
C SER A 301 -29.30 -37.55 -16.52
N LEU A 302 -28.20 -37.06 -17.07
CA LEU A 302 -27.25 -37.83 -17.86
C LEU A 302 -26.05 -38.32 -17.03
N GLU A 303 -25.99 -38.01 -15.73
CA GLU A 303 -24.90 -38.39 -14.84
C GLU A 303 -24.79 -39.92 -14.67
N VAL A 304 -23.56 -40.45 -14.78
CA VAL A 304 -23.25 -41.87 -14.66
C VAL A 304 -22.93 -42.21 -13.20
N HIS A 305 -23.81 -42.97 -12.54
CA HIS A 305 -23.61 -43.39 -11.15
C HIS A 305 -22.83 -44.70 -10.98
N SER A 306 -22.72 -45.52 -12.04
CA SER A 306 -21.89 -46.72 -12.02
C SER A 306 -21.47 -47.14 -13.44
N PHE A 307 -20.20 -47.51 -13.59
CA PHE A 307 -19.69 -48.15 -14.79
C PHE A 307 -19.99 -49.64 -14.72
N GLY A 308 -21.12 -50.05 -15.28
CA GLY A 308 -21.40 -51.47 -15.49
C GLY A 308 -20.51 -52.02 -16.60
N GLY A 309 -19.24 -52.30 -16.30
CA GLY A 309 -18.29 -53.14 -17.07
C GLY A 309 -18.10 -52.88 -18.58
N GLY A 310 -18.70 -51.83 -19.15
CA GLY A 310 -18.80 -51.60 -20.59
C GLY A 310 -17.88 -50.51 -21.12
N SER A 311 -17.54 -50.62 -22.41
CA SER A 311 -16.61 -49.78 -23.17
C SER A 311 -16.83 -48.26 -22.99
N TYR A 312 -15.73 -47.51 -22.90
CA TYR A 312 -15.68 -46.06 -22.64
C TYR A 312 -16.27 -45.17 -23.76
N SER A 313 -16.68 -45.73 -24.90
CA SER A 313 -17.18 -44.97 -26.06
C SER A 313 -18.60 -44.39 -25.90
N GLY A 314 -19.35 -44.83 -24.88
CA GLY A 314 -20.73 -44.36 -24.62
C GLY A 314 -20.85 -43.17 -23.67
N PHE A 315 -19.72 -42.63 -23.22
CA PHE A 315 -19.67 -41.62 -22.16
C PHE A 315 -18.80 -40.45 -22.59
N HIS A 316 -19.06 -39.29 -21.99
CA HIS A 316 -18.19 -38.12 -22.10
C HIS A 316 -17.98 -37.47 -20.75
N ARG A 317 -16.94 -36.63 -20.67
CA ARG A 317 -16.72 -35.69 -19.57
C ARG A 317 -16.97 -34.29 -20.09
N ILE A 318 -17.61 -33.48 -19.27
CA ILE A 318 -17.74 -32.05 -19.53
C ILE A 318 -16.38 -31.42 -19.20
N THR A 319 -15.63 -31.00 -20.21
CA THR A 319 -14.40 -30.25 -19.99
C THR A 319 -14.74 -28.81 -19.63
N SER A 320 -14.11 -28.29 -18.58
CA SER A 320 -14.33 -26.97 -17.96
C SER A 320 -13.99 -25.76 -18.85
N GLY A 321 -13.80 -25.95 -20.16
CA GLY A 321 -13.48 -24.91 -21.14
C GLY A 321 -14.57 -24.58 -22.15
N SER A 322 -15.71 -25.27 -22.14
CA SER A 322 -16.83 -24.94 -23.04
C SER A 322 -17.64 -23.77 -22.48
N LYS A 323 -17.24 -22.55 -22.85
CA LYS A 323 -18.04 -21.34 -22.62
C LYS A 323 -19.43 -21.55 -23.21
N GLU A 324 -20.46 -21.41 -22.38
CA GLU A 324 -21.83 -21.15 -22.84
C GLU A 324 -21.77 -19.91 -23.76
N LYS A 325 -22.17 -20.10 -25.01
CA LYS A 325 -22.40 -19.04 -25.99
C LYS A 325 -23.87 -18.71 -26.02
#